data_AF-A0A7X4E0V5-F1
#
_entry.id   AF-A0A7X4E0V5-F1
#
_cell.length_a   1.000
_cell.length_b   1.000
_cell.length_c   1.000
_cell.angle_alpha   90.00
_cell.angle_beta   90.00
_cell.angle_gamma   90.00
#
_symmetry.space_group_name_H-M   'P 1'
#
loop_
_entity.id
_entity.type
_entity.pdbx_description
1 polymer ?
#
loop_
_entity_poly.entity_id
_entity_poly.type
_entity_poly.pdbx_seq_one_letter_code
_entity_poly.pdbx_strand_id
1 'polypeptide(L)'
;MIHLSCIRFERELMGQIGYGEGSWGRASAFSIATMGCAAIAMLVLSCGDGAVEPTPPDPPRPTSVTVAPATAELDALGATTRLSAQVRDQNGQVMAGASVAWSSSNASVATVDGAGLVTAAANGAATITATAGSASGAAVVTVMQSVASITVSPAARSIVRGDTVRLLAEAFDENNHRVQDAEFVWASSDVAVVRVDESGIVTGVGDGSATVTARVGEVSGTAAITVANPDRAVLVALYEATDGPNWMDATNWLTDAPLGEWYGVETDDQGRVTRVELRGNALNGVIPPEVGSLANLTRLNM
;
A
#
# COMPACT_ATOMS: atom_id res chain seq x y z
N MET A 1 30.85 13.43 78.56
CA MET A 1 30.94 14.58 77.63
C MET A 1 30.41 14.13 76.28
N ILE A 2 29.08 14.19 76.09
CA ILE A 2 28.38 13.91 74.82
C ILE A 2 27.13 14.80 74.83
N HIS A 3 26.91 15.59 73.77
CA HIS A 3 25.77 16.50 73.56
C HIS A 3 25.32 16.24 72.10
N LEU A 4 24.26 15.49 71.75
CA LEU A 4 22.78 15.61 71.90
C LEU A 4 22.19 16.94 71.37
N SER A 5 21.05 17.03 70.65
CA SER A 5 20.17 16.19 69.78
C SER A 5 18.80 16.92 69.64
N CYS A 6 18.00 16.57 68.61
CA CYS A 6 16.52 16.78 68.44
C CYS A 6 15.99 18.20 68.09
N ILE A 7 14.90 18.49 67.35
CA ILE A 7 13.71 17.88 66.66
C ILE A 7 12.42 18.68 67.06
N ARG A 8 11.68 19.18 66.05
CA ARG A 8 10.21 19.49 65.85
C ARG A 8 9.22 20.01 66.93
N PHE A 9 8.21 20.75 66.38
CA PHE A 9 6.76 20.89 66.73
C PHE A 9 6.40 21.77 67.96
N GLU A 10 5.27 22.52 68.12
CA GLU A 10 4.03 22.87 67.39
C GLU A 10 3.30 24.03 68.16
N ARG A 11 2.33 24.75 67.53
CA ARG A 11 1.05 25.40 68.02
C ARG A 11 0.97 26.06 69.44
N GLU A 12 0.21 27.12 69.79
CA GLU A 12 -1.13 27.64 69.41
C GLU A 12 -1.38 29.02 70.12
N LEU A 13 -2.52 29.66 69.83
CA LEU A 13 -3.28 30.71 70.58
C LEU A 13 -2.99 32.20 70.34
N MET A 14 -3.97 32.92 69.74
CA MET A 14 -4.94 33.72 70.51
C MET A 14 -6.15 34.13 69.62
N GLY A 15 -7.33 34.12 70.23
CA GLY A 15 -8.63 34.24 69.60
C GLY A 15 -9.31 35.61 69.68
N GLN A 16 -10.59 35.57 69.29
CA GLN A 16 -11.55 36.61 68.88
C GLN A 16 -12.00 37.61 69.95
N ILE A 17 -12.45 38.79 69.48
CA ILE A 17 -13.67 39.59 69.82
C ILE A 17 -13.71 40.77 68.82
N GLY A 18 -14.79 41.36 68.30
CA GLY A 18 -16.25 41.27 68.47
C GLY A 18 -16.92 42.23 67.44
N TYR A 19 -18.26 42.17 67.37
CA TYR A 19 -19.18 42.81 66.40
C TYR A 19 -19.23 44.35 66.39
N GLY A 20 -19.72 44.94 65.28
CA GLY A 20 -20.26 46.32 65.25
C GLY A 20 -20.68 46.83 63.86
N GLU A 21 -21.99 47.03 63.65
CA GLU A 21 -22.61 47.73 62.51
C GLU A 21 -22.32 49.26 62.53
N GLY A 22 -22.50 49.96 61.40
CA GLY A 22 -22.78 51.40 61.46
C GLY A 22 -22.20 52.26 60.32
N SER A 23 -23.10 53.00 59.68
CA SER A 23 -22.96 53.86 58.50
C SER A 23 -22.47 55.31 58.73
N TRP A 24 -22.21 55.97 57.59
CA TRP A 24 -22.18 57.43 57.30
C TRP A 24 -20.97 58.29 57.73
N GLY A 25 -20.30 58.84 56.71
CA GLY A 25 -20.42 60.28 56.43
C GLY A 25 -19.26 61.20 56.81
N ARG A 26 -18.72 61.88 55.77
CA ARG A 26 -18.27 63.31 55.66
C ARG A 26 -17.38 63.84 56.81
N ALA A 27 -16.29 64.56 56.59
CA ALA A 27 -16.30 65.91 56.02
C ALA A 27 -14.90 66.53 56.19
N SER A 28 -14.45 67.27 55.17
CA SER A 28 -13.72 68.57 55.18
C SER A 28 -12.83 68.94 56.38
N ALA A 29 -11.52 69.19 56.17
CA ALA A 29 -10.88 70.39 55.58
C ALA A 29 -10.34 71.34 56.67
N PHE A 30 -9.55 72.32 56.20
CA PHE A 30 -8.75 73.35 56.89
C PHE A 30 -7.32 72.92 57.27
N SER A 31 -6.27 73.74 57.12
CA SER A 31 -5.92 74.91 56.30
C SER A 31 -4.62 75.45 56.91
N ILE A 32 -3.66 75.86 56.08
CA ILE A 32 -2.81 77.08 56.18
C ILE A 32 -1.92 77.17 57.47
N ALA A 33 -0.60 77.38 57.49
CA ALA A 33 0.28 78.21 56.66
C ALA A 33 1.77 77.93 57.00
N THR A 34 2.64 78.22 56.03
CA THR A 34 3.97 78.88 56.13
C THR A 34 4.95 78.50 57.24
N MET A 35 6.18 78.11 56.88
CA MET A 35 7.36 79.01 56.93
C MET A 35 8.66 78.35 56.43
N GLY A 36 9.41 79.09 55.61
CA GLY A 36 10.86 79.23 55.76
C GLY A 36 11.78 78.19 55.11
N CYS A 37 12.26 78.51 53.90
CA CYS A 37 13.44 77.91 53.28
C CYS A 37 14.71 78.14 54.11
N ALA A 38 15.53 77.10 54.26
CA ALA A 38 16.97 77.22 54.50
C ALA A 38 17.70 76.17 53.62
N ALA A 39 18.54 76.66 52.71
CA ALA A 39 19.28 75.84 51.76
C ALA A 39 20.47 75.15 52.47
N ILE A 40 20.53 73.82 52.40
CA ILE A 40 21.66 73.00 52.83
C ILE A 40 22.43 72.57 51.58
N ALA A 41 23.69 72.99 51.48
CA ALA A 41 24.61 72.56 50.44
C ALA A 41 25.01 71.09 50.67
N MET A 42 24.56 70.20 49.78
CA MET A 42 24.86 68.77 49.81
C MET A 42 26.13 68.48 48.99
N LEU A 43 27.16 67.95 49.66
CA LEU A 43 28.39 67.46 49.05
C LEU A 43 28.13 66.05 48.50
N VAL A 44 28.16 65.88 47.17
CA VAL A 44 27.89 64.58 46.55
C VAL A 44 29.22 63.84 46.32
N LEU A 45 29.43 62.77 47.10
CA LEU A 45 30.47 61.76 46.82
C LEU A 45 30.02 60.94 45.60
N SER A 46 30.66 61.16 44.46
CA SER A 46 30.48 60.35 43.26
C SER A 46 31.30 59.06 43.40
N CYS A 47 30.63 57.96 43.74
CA CYS A 47 31.16 56.62 43.55
C CYS A 47 30.99 56.26 42.07
N GLY A 48 32.09 56.07 41.36
CA GLY A 48 32.11 55.47 40.03
C GLY A 48 31.86 53.97 40.12
N ASP A 49 30.63 53.56 40.42
CA ASP A 49 30.17 52.22 40.10
C ASP A 49 29.82 52.21 38.62
N GLY A 50 30.69 51.62 37.81
CA GLY A 50 30.38 51.23 36.44
C GLY A 50 29.34 50.12 36.48
N ALA A 51 28.09 50.48 36.80
CA ALA A 51 26.95 49.60 36.66
C ALA A 51 26.86 49.23 35.18
N VAL A 52 27.26 48.00 34.87
CA VAL A 52 26.99 47.40 33.57
C VAL A 52 25.48 47.35 33.47
N GLU A 53 24.90 48.27 32.69
CA GLU A 53 23.48 48.27 32.43
C GLU A 53 23.12 46.90 31.84
N PRO A 54 22.19 46.14 32.44
CA PRO A 54 21.85 44.83 31.92
C PRO A 54 21.33 45.01 30.50
N THR A 55 22.07 44.49 29.53
CA THR A 55 21.64 44.50 28.13
C THR A 55 20.28 43.82 28.04
N PRO A 56 19.30 44.38 27.31
CA PRO A 56 17.99 43.77 27.16
C PRO A 56 18.11 42.30 26.71
N PRO A 57 17.28 41.39 27.23
CA PRO A 57 17.32 39.99 26.82
C PRO A 57 17.09 39.88 25.31
N ASP A 58 17.97 39.13 24.65
CA ASP A 58 17.95 38.90 23.21
C ASP A 58 16.61 38.24 22.81
N PRO A 59 15.88 38.75 21.80
CA PRO A 59 14.58 38.20 21.42
C PRO A 59 14.71 36.73 20.97
N PRO A 60 13.69 35.88 21.20
CA PRO A 60 13.75 34.48 20.81
C PRO A 60 13.82 34.37 19.29
N ARG A 61 14.88 33.73 18.77
CA ARG A 61 15.06 33.47 17.35
C ARG A 61 15.22 31.97 17.09
N PRO A 62 14.69 31.43 15.98
CA PRO A 62 14.90 30.02 15.64
C PRO A 62 16.38 29.69 15.54
N THR A 63 16.82 28.66 16.27
CA THR A 63 18.22 28.21 16.29
C THR A 63 18.36 26.75 15.85
N SER A 64 17.37 25.90 16.13
CA SER A 64 17.33 24.52 15.63
C SER A 64 15.93 24.12 15.22
N VAL A 65 15.83 23.28 14.18
CA VAL A 65 14.60 22.61 13.76
C VAL A 65 14.84 21.11 13.77
N THR A 66 14.01 20.35 14.47
CA THR A 66 14.05 18.87 14.45
C THR A 66 12.82 18.36 13.74
N VAL A 67 13.01 17.56 12.68
CA VAL A 67 11.92 16.94 11.93
C VAL A 67 11.71 15.51 12.41
N ALA A 68 10.46 15.12 12.66
CA ALA A 68 10.07 13.78 13.06
C ALA A 68 8.87 13.26 12.25
N PRO A 69 8.90 12.00 11.77
CA PRO A 69 10.06 11.09 11.81
C PRO A 69 11.23 11.57 10.94
N ALA A 70 12.45 11.13 11.26
CA ALA A 70 13.66 11.48 10.48
C ALA A 70 13.73 10.73 9.15
N THR A 71 13.05 9.59 9.06
CA THR A 71 12.90 8.80 7.83
C THR A 71 11.46 8.35 7.68
N ALA A 72 10.96 8.26 6.46
CA ALA A 72 9.66 7.67 6.15
C ALA A 72 9.76 6.84 4.86
N GLU A 73 9.12 5.67 4.89
CA GLU A 73 9.01 4.76 3.75
C GLU A 73 7.55 4.73 3.31
N LEU A 74 7.30 4.90 2.01
CA LEU A 74 5.97 4.86 1.41
C LEU A 74 5.95 3.79 0.31
N ASP A 75 5.00 2.87 0.40
CA ASP A 75 4.90 1.66 -0.42
C ASP A 75 3.82 1.73 -1.52
N ALA A 76 3.19 2.89 -1.70
CA ALA A 76 2.24 3.14 -2.78
C ALA A 76 2.31 4.58 -3.27
N LEU A 77 2.03 4.81 -4.55
CA LEU A 77 1.88 6.16 -5.07
C LEU A 77 0.62 6.80 -4.50
N GLY A 78 0.69 8.09 -4.17
CA GLY A 78 -0.37 8.80 -3.45
C GLY A 78 -0.45 8.48 -1.96
N ALA A 79 0.36 7.55 -1.43
CA ALA A 79 0.47 7.35 0.01
C ALA A 79 0.99 8.63 0.67
N THR A 80 0.53 8.89 1.90
CA THR A 80 0.86 10.10 2.63
C THR A 80 1.45 9.80 3.99
N THR A 81 2.32 10.69 4.45
CA THR A 81 2.84 10.69 5.81
C THR A 81 2.94 12.11 6.33
N ARG A 82 2.73 12.29 7.63
CA ARG A 82 2.83 13.61 8.27
C ARG A 82 4.21 13.75 8.90
N LEU A 83 4.96 14.75 8.47
CA LEU A 83 6.14 15.21 9.19
C LEU A 83 5.77 16.31 10.17
N SER A 84 6.44 16.31 11.31
CA SER A 84 6.33 17.36 12.32
C SER A 84 7.68 18.05 12.49
N ALA A 85 7.68 19.37 12.70
CA ALA A 85 8.88 20.15 12.93
C ALA A 85 8.82 20.81 14.32
N GLN A 86 9.79 20.50 15.18
CA GLN A 86 9.97 21.17 16.46
C GLN A 86 11.05 22.25 16.35
N VAL A 87 10.65 23.51 16.50
CA VAL A 87 11.56 24.67 16.47
C VAL A 87 11.96 25.04 17.89
N ARG A 88 13.26 25.26 18.12
CA ARG A 88 13.80 25.74 19.40
C ARG A 88 14.62 27.01 19.23
N ASP A 89 14.58 27.87 20.25
CA ASP A 89 15.31 29.14 20.30
C ASP A 89 16.78 28.98 20.74
N GLN A 90 17.51 30.09 20.87
CA GLN A 90 18.92 30.10 21.29
C GLN A 90 19.15 29.55 22.72
N ASN A 91 18.10 29.47 23.53
CA ASN A 91 18.13 28.94 24.90
C ASN A 91 17.60 27.48 24.96
N GLY A 92 17.32 26.86 23.81
CA GLY A 92 16.79 25.50 23.71
C GLY A 92 15.31 25.37 24.05
N GLN A 93 14.59 26.47 24.24
CA GLN A 93 13.15 26.49 24.53
C GLN A 93 12.33 26.30 23.26
N VAL A 94 11.19 25.62 23.37
CA VAL A 94 10.30 25.38 22.21
C VAL A 94 9.60 26.67 21.81
N MET A 95 9.69 27.03 20.53
CA MET A 95 9.01 28.19 19.94
C MET A 95 7.64 27.79 19.39
N ALA A 96 6.61 27.81 20.24
CA ALA A 96 5.24 27.53 19.82
C ALA A 96 4.75 28.57 18.79
N GLY A 97 4.16 28.10 17.68
CA GLY A 97 3.65 28.98 16.62
C GLY A 97 4.71 29.55 15.67
N ALA A 98 5.97 29.10 15.75
CA ALA A 98 6.99 29.46 14.76
C ALA A 98 6.51 29.07 13.35
N SER A 99 6.65 29.99 12.39
CA SER A 99 6.33 29.71 10.98
C SER A 99 7.40 28.79 10.40
N VAL A 100 6.97 27.64 9.88
CA VAL A 100 7.83 26.65 9.24
C VAL A 100 7.51 26.60 7.76
N ALA A 101 8.54 26.81 6.92
CA ALA A 101 8.45 26.60 5.49
C ALA A 101 8.98 25.20 5.15
N TRP A 102 8.21 24.45 4.35
CA TRP A 102 8.57 23.11 3.89
C TRP A 102 9.02 23.14 2.45
N SER A 103 10.01 22.31 2.11
CA SER A 103 10.46 22.08 0.74
C SER A 103 10.86 20.64 0.51
N SER A 104 10.77 20.18 -0.73
CA SER A 104 11.26 18.86 -1.17
C SER A 104 12.46 19.05 -2.08
N SER A 105 13.49 18.22 -1.90
CA SER A 105 14.63 18.16 -2.82
C SER A 105 14.24 17.60 -4.19
N ASN A 106 13.16 16.82 -4.27
CA ASN A 106 12.65 16.25 -5.50
C ASN A 106 11.12 16.08 -5.46
N ALA A 107 10.40 17.09 -5.96
CA ALA A 107 8.94 17.08 -6.01
C ALA A 107 8.35 16.05 -6.99
N SER A 108 9.13 15.51 -7.93
CA SER A 108 8.63 14.42 -8.80
C SER A 108 8.58 13.07 -8.08
N VAL A 109 9.29 12.92 -6.95
CA VAL A 109 9.31 11.72 -6.11
C VAL A 109 8.37 11.88 -4.92
N ALA A 110 8.49 12.99 -4.18
CA ALA A 110 7.63 13.29 -3.05
C ALA A 110 7.37 14.79 -2.93
N THR A 111 6.10 15.16 -2.78
CA THR A 111 5.65 16.53 -2.53
C THR A 111 5.38 16.74 -1.04
N VAL A 112 5.46 17.99 -0.57
CA VAL A 112 5.12 18.35 0.82
C VAL A 112 4.29 19.63 0.82
N ASP A 113 3.23 19.68 1.63
CA ASP A 113 2.41 20.87 1.80
C ASP A 113 2.89 21.79 2.95
N GLY A 114 2.22 22.93 3.15
CA GLY A 114 2.56 23.87 4.21
C GLY A 114 2.33 23.35 5.63
N ALA A 115 1.59 22.24 5.80
CA ALA A 115 1.33 21.58 7.07
C ALA A 115 2.29 20.40 7.33
N GLY A 116 3.24 20.13 6.43
CA GLY A 116 4.17 19.00 6.53
C GLY A 116 3.56 17.66 6.12
N LEU A 117 2.43 17.65 5.41
CA LEU A 117 1.90 16.43 4.81
C LEU A 117 2.70 16.13 3.53
N VAL A 118 3.37 15.00 3.53
CA VAL A 118 4.13 14.49 2.40
C VAL A 118 3.28 13.51 1.60
N THR A 119 3.31 13.62 0.28
CA THR A 119 2.60 12.73 -0.66
C THR A 119 3.58 12.13 -1.65
N ALA A 120 3.57 10.79 -1.78
CA ALA A 120 4.35 10.05 -2.76
C ALA A 120 3.86 10.30 -4.20
N ALA A 121 4.78 10.57 -5.11
CA ALA A 121 4.50 10.86 -6.52
C ALA A 121 5.18 9.88 -7.49
N ALA A 122 6.39 9.41 -7.18
CA ALA A 122 7.10 8.38 -7.95
C ALA A 122 8.11 7.63 -7.07
N ASN A 123 8.54 6.43 -7.51
CA ASN A 123 9.59 5.68 -6.83
C ASN A 123 10.91 6.46 -6.78
N GLY A 124 11.62 6.37 -5.67
CA GLY A 124 12.89 7.05 -5.44
C GLY A 124 13.02 7.60 -4.02
N ALA A 125 14.00 8.48 -3.82
CA ALA A 125 14.20 9.15 -2.54
C ALA A 125 14.15 10.68 -2.69
N ALA A 126 13.56 11.35 -1.71
CA ALA A 126 13.54 12.80 -1.60
C ALA A 126 13.86 13.22 -0.16
N THR A 127 14.58 14.32 0.00
CA THR A 127 14.82 14.94 1.31
C THR A 127 13.82 16.08 1.49
N ILE A 128 13.02 15.99 2.55
CA ILE A 128 12.06 17.01 2.93
C ILE A 128 12.68 17.91 4.00
N THR A 129 12.73 19.21 3.76
CA THR A 129 13.38 20.19 4.64
C THR A 129 12.35 21.11 5.27
N ALA A 130 12.39 21.25 6.59
CA ALA A 130 11.64 22.24 7.36
C ALA A 130 12.59 23.39 7.72
N THR A 131 12.21 24.62 7.39
CA THR A 131 13.00 25.83 7.65
C THR A 131 12.21 26.82 8.50
N ALA A 132 12.81 27.30 9.58
CA ALA A 132 12.27 28.38 10.41
C ALA A 132 13.37 29.43 10.61
N GLY A 133 13.19 30.63 10.03
CA GLY A 133 14.26 31.64 10.02
C GLY A 133 15.51 31.12 9.29
N SER A 134 16.67 31.14 9.97
CA SER A 134 17.93 30.57 9.46
C SER A 134 18.17 29.12 9.89
N ALA A 135 17.32 28.55 10.74
CA ALA A 135 17.43 27.18 11.21
C ALA A 135 16.67 26.22 10.29
N SER A 136 17.22 25.03 10.07
CA SER A 136 16.58 23.99 9.28
C SER A 136 16.80 22.60 9.87
N GLY A 137 15.91 21.69 9.49
CA GLY A 137 15.96 20.27 9.80
C GLY A 137 15.40 19.48 8.62
N ALA A 138 15.77 18.21 8.49
CA ALA A 138 15.39 17.41 7.34
C ALA A 138 14.92 16.01 7.73
N ALA A 139 14.08 15.43 6.87
CA ALA A 139 13.72 14.03 6.87
C ALA A 139 13.97 13.42 5.48
N VAL A 140 14.37 12.16 5.43
CA VAL A 140 14.49 11.40 4.19
C VAL A 140 13.20 10.62 3.95
N VAL A 141 12.62 10.77 2.77
CA VAL A 141 11.43 10.03 2.35
C VAL A 141 11.82 9.14 1.19
N THR A 142 11.61 7.85 1.34
CA THR A 142 11.80 6.85 0.29
C THR A 142 10.44 6.35 -0.17
N VAL A 143 10.25 6.28 -1.47
CA VAL A 143 9.04 5.75 -2.11
C VAL A 143 9.44 4.52 -2.91
N MET A 144 8.87 3.37 -2.59
CA MET A 144 9.09 2.13 -3.32
C MET A 144 7.80 1.32 -3.34
N GLN A 145 7.09 1.35 -4.46
CA GLN A 145 5.82 0.64 -4.62
C GLN A 145 5.95 -0.85 -4.24
N SER A 146 5.04 -1.32 -3.39
CA SER A 146 4.81 -2.73 -3.11
C SER A 146 3.62 -3.22 -3.90
N VAL A 147 3.70 -4.43 -4.45
CA VAL A 147 2.58 -5.05 -5.16
C VAL A 147 1.52 -5.47 -4.14
N ALA A 148 0.30 -4.94 -4.29
CA ALA A 148 -0.86 -5.28 -3.46
C ALA A 148 -1.85 -6.18 -4.21
N SER A 149 -1.94 -6.06 -5.54
CA SER A 149 -2.80 -6.91 -6.36
C SER A 149 -2.21 -7.19 -7.74
N ILE A 150 -2.64 -8.30 -8.35
CA ILE A 150 -2.26 -8.69 -9.71
C ILE A 150 -3.52 -9.05 -10.47
N THR A 151 -3.67 -8.52 -11.68
CA THR A 151 -4.70 -8.94 -12.64
C THR A 151 -4.06 -9.73 -13.77
N VAL A 152 -4.74 -10.76 -14.25
CA VAL A 152 -4.33 -11.54 -15.42
C VAL A 152 -5.45 -11.49 -16.45
N SER A 153 -5.09 -11.11 -17.69
CA SER A 153 -6.04 -10.94 -18.79
C SER A 153 -5.61 -11.72 -20.04
N PRO A 154 -6.54 -12.41 -20.72
CA PRO A 154 -7.92 -12.65 -20.33
C PRO A 154 -8.02 -13.54 -19.07
N ALA A 155 -9.06 -13.32 -18.25
CA ALA A 155 -9.28 -14.10 -17.02
C ALA A 155 -9.70 -15.54 -17.30
N ALA A 156 -10.23 -15.82 -18.50
CA ALA A 156 -10.51 -17.17 -18.95
C ALA A 156 -10.35 -17.31 -20.46
N ARG A 157 -9.95 -18.50 -20.92
CA ARG A 157 -9.87 -18.84 -22.34
C ARG A 157 -10.16 -20.32 -22.57
N SER A 158 -10.87 -20.61 -23.67
CA SER A 158 -10.95 -21.95 -24.25
C SER A 158 -10.08 -22.02 -25.51
N ILE A 159 -9.27 -23.06 -25.61
CA ILE A 159 -8.32 -23.32 -26.71
C ILE A 159 -8.36 -24.80 -27.11
N VAL A 160 -7.79 -25.15 -28.26
CA VAL A 160 -7.55 -26.56 -28.63
C VAL A 160 -6.10 -26.96 -28.34
N ARG A 161 -5.81 -28.27 -28.33
CA ARG A 161 -4.43 -28.76 -28.19
C ARG A 161 -3.54 -28.18 -29.30
N GLY A 162 -2.36 -27.71 -28.91
CA GLY A 162 -1.38 -27.08 -29.80
C GLY A 162 -1.59 -25.58 -30.01
N ASP A 163 -2.77 -25.03 -29.66
CA ASP A 163 -2.98 -23.59 -29.70
C ASP A 163 -2.13 -22.88 -28.64
N THR A 164 -1.73 -21.65 -28.98
CA THR A 164 -1.06 -20.74 -28.06
C THR A 164 -1.91 -19.51 -27.79
N VAL A 165 -1.95 -19.04 -26.54
CA VAL A 165 -2.57 -17.77 -26.16
C VAL A 165 -1.63 -16.99 -25.25
N ARG A 166 -1.56 -15.67 -25.42
CA ARG A 166 -0.80 -14.79 -24.53
C ARG A 166 -1.69 -14.33 -23.38
N LEU A 167 -1.23 -14.52 -22.15
CA LEU A 167 -1.77 -13.85 -20.98
C LEU A 167 -0.94 -12.60 -20.67
N LEU A 168 -1.62 -11.53 -20.27
CA LEU A 168 -1.02 -10.30 -19.77
C LEU A 168 -1.25 -10.23 -18.25
N ALA A 169 -0.17 -10.12 -17.48
CA ALA A 169 -0.24 -9.84 -16.05
C ALA A 169 0.10 -8.36 -15.79
N GLU A 170 -0.68 -7.72 -14.92
CA GLU A 170 -0.43 -6.36 -14.45
C GLU A 170 -0.51 -6.32 -12.93
N ALA A 171 0.47 -5.67 -12.30
CA ALA A 171 0.57 -5.52 -10.85
C ALA A 171 0.21 -4.09 -10.44
N PHE A 172 -0.46 -3.95 -9.30
CA PHE A 172 -0.91 -2.67 -8.76
C PHE A 172 -0.55 -2.56 -7.27
N ASP A 173 -0.22 -1.34 -6.83
CA ASP A 173 -0.06 -1.01 -5.41
C ASP A 173 -1.41 -0.86 -4.68
N GLU A 174 -1.38 -0.58 -3.37
CA GLU A 174 -2.59 -0.46 -2.55
C GLU A 174 -3.54 0.66 -3.02
N ASN A 175 -2.99 1.68 -3.69
CA ASN A 175 -3.75 2.80 -4.24
C ASN A 175 -4.12 2.58 -5.73
N ASN A 176 -4.01 1.35 -6.21
CA ASN A 176 -4.38 0.93 -7.57
C ASN A 176 -3.55 1.63 -8.67
N HIS A 177 -2.32 2.06 -8.37
CA HIS A 177 -1.37 2.50 -9.39
C HIS A 177 -0.55 1.31 -9.89
N ARG A 178 -0.30 1.27 -11.20
CA ARG A 178 0.45 0.19 -11.83
C ARG A 178 1.91 0.19 -11.34
N VAL A 179 2.41 -0.98 -10.94
CA VAL A 179 3.83 -1.21 -10.64
C VAL A 179 4.52 -1.64 -11.93
N GLN A 180 5.31 -0.76 -12.55
CA GLN A 180 5.79 -0.96 -13.92
C GLN A 180 6.83 -2.07 -14.07
N ASP A 181 7.69 -2.24 -13.07
CA ASP A 181 8.85 -3.14 -13.11
C ASP A 181 8.57 -4.45 -12.34
N ALA A 182 7.31 -4.84 -12.22
CA ALA A 182 6.94 -6.09 -11.55
C ALA A 182 7.41 -7.30 -12.39
N GLU A 183 8.25 -8.15 -11.78
CA GLU A 183 8.71 -9.40 -12.37
C GLU A 183 7.78 -10.55 -11.99
N PHE A 184 7.14 -11.16 -12.99
CA PHE A 184 6.15 -12.21 -12.77
C PHE A 184 6.76 -13.60 -12.87
N VAL A 185 6.42 -14.45 -11.89
CA VAL A 185 6.64 -15.89 -11.96
C VAL A 185 5.34 -16.57 -12.39
N TRP A 186 5.39 -17.27 -13.52
CA TRP A 186 4.25 -17.99 -14.08
C TRP A 186 4.26 -19.47 -13.67
N ALA A 187 3.08 -20.02 -13.39
CA ALA A 187 2.89 -21.43 -13.11
C ALA A 187 1.54 -21.93 -13.64
N SER A 188 1.48 -23.20 -14.03
CA SER A 188 0.23 -23.90 -14.33
C SER A 188 -0.10 -24.88 -13.20
N SER A 189 -1.38 -25.01 -12.86
CA SER A 189 -1.85 -26.04 -11.93
C SER A 189 -1.71 -27.46 -12.48
N ASP A 190 -1.68 -27.61 -13.81
CA ASP A 190 -1.52 -28.89 -14.49
C ASP A 190 -0.78 -28.71 -15.83
N VAL A 191 0.48 -29.16 -15.86
CA VAL A 191 1.37 -29.04 -17.03
C VAL A 191 1.12 -30.10 -18.11
N ALA A 192 0.30 -31.12 -17.83
CA ALA A 192 -0.14 -32.09 -18.82
C ALA A 192 -1.32 -31.56 -19.64
N VAL A 193 -2.12 -30.64 -19.07
CA VAL A 193 -3.21 -29.96 -19.77
C VAL A 193 -2.72 -28.65 -20.40
N VAL A 194 -2.03 -27.80 -19.62
CA VAL A 194 -1.63 -26.45 -20.05
C VAL A 194 -0.22 -26.12 -19.59
N ARG A 195 0.64 -25.67 -20.52
CA ARG A 195 1.97 -25.12 -20.21
C ARG A 195 1.96 -23.61 -20.35
N VAL A 196 2.76 -22.93 -19.55
CA VAL A 196 2.99 -21.49 -19.63
C VAL A 196 4.49 -21.23 -19.58
N ASP A 197 4.99 -20.30 -20.39
CA ASP A 197 6.38 -19.85 -20.36
C ASP A 197 6.59 -18.62 -19.46
N GLU A 198 7.84 -18.19 -19.31
CA GLU A 198 8.21 -17.03 -18.48
C GLU A 198 7.63 -15.70 -19.00
N SER A 199 7.23 -15.64 -20.27
CA SER A 199 6.64 -14.46 -20.90
C SER A 199 5.11 -14.43 -20.86
N GLY A 200 4.49 -15.45 -20.24
CA GLY A 200 3.03 -15.59 -20.16
C GLY A 200 2.39 -16.18 -21.41
N ILE A 201 3.15 -16.82 -22.31
CA ILE A 201 2.59 -17.57 -23.43
C ILE A 201 2.16 -18.94 -22.94
N VAL A 202 0.87 -19.20 -23.10
CA VAL A 202 0.20 -20.44 -22.71
C VAL A 202 0.04 -21.33 -23.93
N THR A 203 0.36 -22.62 -23.81
CA THR A 203 0.16 -23.65 -24.85
C THR A 203 -0.75 -24.76 -24.34
N GLY A 204 -1.77 -25.12 -25.12
CA GLY A 204 -2.63 -26.29 -24.83
C GLY A 204 -1.90 -27.60 -25.13
N VAL A 205 -1.83 -28.51 -24.14
CA VAL A 205 -1.09 -29.78 -24.22
C VAL A 205 -2.02 -30.99 -24.17
N GLY A 206 -3.09 -30.96 -23.39
CA GLY A 206 -4.03 -32.08 -23.26
C GLY A 206 -5.43 -31.59 -22.91
N ASP A 207 -6.44 -32.39 -23.25
CA ASP A 207 -7.84 -32.08 -22.92
C ASP A 207 -8.01 -31.93 -21.40
N GLY A 208 -8.75 -30.91 -20.96
CA GLY A 208 -9.00 -30.66 -19.54
C GLY A 208 -9.08 -29.17 -19.21
N SER A 209 -8.94 -28.86 -17.92
CA SER A 209 -8.89 -27.47 -17.45
C SER A 209 -7.74 -27.29 -16.47
N ALA A 210 -7.04 -26.16 -16.58
CA ALA A 210 -5.96 -25.78 -15.68
C ALA A 210 -6.04 -24.29 -15.36
N THR A 211 -5.56 -23.92 -14.17
CA THR A 211 -5.42 -22.54 -13.74
C THR A 211 -3.98 -22.11 -13.95
N VAL A 212 -3.79 -21.06 -14.74
CA VAL A 212 -2.49 -20.39 -14.92
C VAL A 212 -2.40 -19.24 -13.93
N THR A 213 -1.31 -19.17 -13.19
CA THR A 213 -1.08 -18.19 -12.11
C THR A 213 0.14 -17.33 -12.43
N ALA A 214 0.01 -16.01 -12.35
CA ALA A 214 1.13 -15.07 -12.30
C ALA A 214 1.34 -14.61 -10.86
N ARG A 215 2.58 -14.63 -10.37
CA ARG A 215 2.92 -14.25 -8.99
C ARG A 215 4.02 -13.21 -8.93
N VAL A 216 3.94 -12.33 -7.93
CA VAL A 216 5.01 -11.45 -7.47
C VAL A 216 5.08 -11.59 -5.95
N GLY A 217 6.12 -12.25 -5.43
CA GLY A 217 6.16 -12.66 -4.03
C GLY A 217 4.95 -13.53 -3.66
N GLU A 218 4.21 -13.12 -2.63
CA GLU A 218 3.01 -13.82 -2.16
C GLU A 218 1.71 -13.38 -2.86
N VAL A 219 1.75 -12.30 -3.66
CA VAL A 219 0.58 -11.82 -4.39
C VAL A 219 0.45 -12.57 -5.71
N SER A 220 -0.77 -12.95 -6.06
CA SER A 220 -1.04 -13.70 -7.28
C SER A 220 -2.30 -13.24 -8.01
N GLY A 221 -2.27 -13.30 -9.34
CA GLY A 221 -3.44 -13.25 -10.21
C GLY A 221 -3.55 -14.55 -11.01
N THR A 222 -4.76 -14.90 -11.45
CA THR A 222 -5.03 -16.19 -12.10
C THR A 222 -5.87 -16.04 -13.35
N ALA A 223 -5.67 -16.95 -14.31
CA ALA A 223 -6.55 -17.17 -15.45
C ALA A 223 -6.93 -18.65 -15.58
N ALA A 224 -8.18 -18.91 -15.92
CA ALA A 224 -8.68 -20.26 -16.17
C ALA A 224 -8.54 -20.63 -17.65
N ILE A 225 -7.84 -21.72 -17.95
CA ILE A 225 -7.62 -22.19 -19.31
C ILE A 225 -8.27 -23.57 -19.45
N THR A 226 -9.19 -23.69 -20.41
CA THR A 226 -9.79 -24.95 -20.80
C THR A 226 -9.25 -25.36 -22.16
N VAL A 227 -8.75 -26.59 -22.25
CA VAL A 227 -8.34 -27.21 -23.51
C VAL A 227 -9.41 -28.23 -23.87
N ALA A 228 -10.12 -27.98 -24.95
CA ALA A 228 -11.23 -28.82 -25.38
C ALA A 228 -11.05 -29.26 -26.82
N ASN A 229 -11.26 -30.55 -27.08
CA ASN A 229 -11.28 -31.07 -28.44
C ASN A 229 -12.68 -30.96 -29.04
N PRO A 230 -12.88 -30.16 -30.12
CA PRO A 230 -14.19 -29.99 -30.74
C PRO A 230 -14.74 -31.30 -31.35
N ASP A 231 -13.87 -32.25 -31.71
CA ASP A 231 -14.28 -33.51 -32.34
C ASP A 231 -14.99 -34.45 -31.34
N ARG A 232 -14.77 -34.24 -30.03
CA ARG A 232 -15.38 -35.05 -28.96
C ARG A 232 -16.91 -35.01 -29.04
N ALA A 233 -17.50 -33.83 -29.22
CA ALA A 233 -18.95 -33.68 -29.31
C ALA A 233 -19.54 -34.41 -30.53
N VAL A 234 -18.79 -34.44 -31.64
CA VAL A 234 -19.18 -35.14 -32.85
C VAL A 234 -19.16 -36.66 -32.66
N LEU A 235 -18.14 -37.18 -31.99
CA LEU A 235 -18.07 -38.60 -31.66
C LEU A 235 -19.17 -39.00 -30.67
N VAL A 236 -19.45 -38.20 -29.65
CA VAL A 236 -20.58 -38.45 -28.74
C VAL A 236 -21.90 -38.55 -29.53
N ALA A 237 -22.15 -37.63 -30.46
CA ALA A 237 -23.34 -37.70 -31.32
C ALA A 237 -23.38 -38.98 -32.18
N LEU A 238 -22.23 -39.41 -32.73
CA LEU A 238 -22.12 -40.68 -33.47
C LEU A 238 -22.48 -41.88 -32.60
N TYR A 239 -21.96 -41.93 -31.37
CA TYR A 239 -22.25 -42.97 -30.41
C TYR A 239 -23.76 -43.05 -30.11
N GLU A 240 -24.39 -41.91 -29.81
CA GLU A 240 -25.82 -41.84 -29.51
C GLU A 240 -26.70 -42.21 -30.72
N ALA A 241 -26.34 -41.73 -31.91
CA ALA A 241 -27.14 -41.92 -33.13
C ALA A 241 -27.06 -43.33 -33.72
N THR A 242 -26.05 -44.11 -33.34
CA THR A 242 -25.82 -45.48 -33.87
C THR A 242 -25.89 -46.55 -32.78
N ASP A 243 -26.62 -46.28 -31.70
CA ASP A 243 -26.96 -47.23 -30.63
C ASP A 243 -25.73 -47.76 -29.88
N GLY A 244 -24.83 -46.82 -29.55
CA GLY A 244 -23.56 -47.00 -28.83
C GLY A 244 -23.56 -48.04 -27.71
N PRO A 245 -24.54 -48.03 -26.78
CA PRO A 245 -24.59 -49.00 -25.69
C PRO A 245 -24.66 -50.48 -26.12
N ASN A 246 -25.07 -50.75 -27.37
CA ASN A 246 -25.20 -52.10 -27.94
C ASN A 246 -24.07 -52.47 -28.90
N TRP A 247 -23.04 -51.63 -29.04
CA TRP A 247 -21.87 -51.96 -29.85
C TRP A 247 -21.09 -53.14 -29.26
N MET A 248 -20.33 -53.83 -30.11
CA MET A 248 -19.49 -54.95 -29.66
C MET A 248 -18.31 -54.48 -28.80
N ASP A 249 -17.70 -53.35 -29.17
CA ASP A 249 -16.64 -52.69 -28.41
C ASP A 249 -16.89 -51.17 -28.39
N ALA A 250 -17.08 -50.65 -27.19
CA ALA A 250 -17.24 -49.23 -26.90
C ALA A 250 -16.18 -48.75 -25.90
N THR A 251 -15.00 -49.39 -25.87
CA THR A 251 -13.93 -49.05 -24.94
C THR A 251 -13.58 -47.57 -25.02
N ASN A 252 -13.58 -46.90 -23.86
CA ASN A 252 -13.33 -45.46 -23.65
C ASN A 252 -14.33 -44.48 -24.27
N TRP A 253 -15.34 -44.93 -25.02
CA TRP A 253 -16.39 -44.05 -25.51
C TRP A 253 -17.15 -43.41 -24.34
N LEU A 254 -17.44 -42.10 -24.46
CA LEU A 254 -18.05 -41.26 -23.42
C LEU A 254 -17.22 -41.09 -22.13
N THR A 255 -15.92 -41.43 -22.15
CA THR A 255 -14.99 -41.17 -21.02
C THR A 255 -14.13 -39.93 -21.26
N ASP A 256 -13.41 -39.47 -20.24
CA ASP A 256 -12.44 -38.37 -20.36
C ASP A 256 -11.11 -38.78 -20.99
N ALA A 257 -10.95 -40.05 -21.41
CA ALA A 257 -9.75 -40.50 -22.10
C ALA A 257 -9.51 -39.67 -23.38
N PRO A 258 -8.24 -39.47 -23.79
CA PRO A 258 -7.90 -38.88 -25.08
C PRO A 258 -8.62 -39.59 -26.22
N LEU A 259 -9.10 -38.84 -27.24
CA LEU A 259 -9.91 -39.44 -28.31
C LEU A 259 -9.18 -40.55 -29.09
N GLY A 260 -7.85 -40.49 -29.20
CA GLY A 260 -7.07 -41.56 -29.83
C GLY A 260 -6.99 -42.86 -29.02
N GLU A 261 -7.49 -42.87 -27.78
CA GLU A 261 -7.64 -44.09 -26.96
C GLU A 261 -9.06 -44.68 -27.06
N TRP A 262 -9.97 -44.02 -27.76
CA TRP A 262 -11.32 -44.54 -27.99
C TRP A 262 -11.27 -45.64 -29.04
N TYR A 263 -12.02 -46.73 -28.81
CA TYR A 263 -12.03 -47.85 -29.73
C TYR A 263 -12.39 -47.38 -31.16
N GLY A 264 -11.53 -47.74 -32.13
CA GLY A 264 -11.73 -47.42 -33.53
C GLY A 264 -11.40 -45.98 -33.93
N VAL A 265 -10.86 -45.14 -33.05
CA VAL A 265 -10.55 -43.73 -33.34
C VAL A 265 -9.04 -43.53 -33.44
N GLU A 266 -8.56 -42.96 -34.55
CA GLU A 266 -7.18 -42.49 -34.68
C GLU A 266 -7.16 -40.95 -34.74
N THR A 267 -6.18 -40.33 -34.07
CA THR A 267 -5.99 -38.88 -34.05
C THR A 267 -4.62 -38.47 -34.57
N ASP A 268 -4.48 -37.22 -35.01
CA ASP A 268 -3.19 -36.61 -35.28
C ASP A 268 -2.46 -36.17 -33.98
N ASP A 269 -1.30 -35.53 -34.13
CA ASP A 269 -0.48 -35.01 -33.02
C ASP A 269 -1.21 -33.92 -32.19
N GLN A 270 -2.21 -33.27 -32.78
CA GLN A 270 -3.08 -32.28 -32.12
C GLN A 270 -4.32 -32.93 -31.50
N GLY A 271 -4.44 -34.26 -31.54
CA GLY A 271 -5.59 -35.00 -31.03
C GLY A 271 -6.84 -34.89 -31.91
N ARG A 272 -6.77 -34.32 -33.11
CA ARG A 272 -7.91 -34.22 -34.02
C ARG A 272 -8.17 -35.55 -34.71
N VAL A 273 -9.43 -35.91 -34.87
CA VAL A 273 -9.84 -37.21 -35.42
C VAL A 273 -9.47 -37.28 -36.90
N THR A 274 -8.67 -38.28 -37.27
CA THR A 274 -8.24 -38.53 -38.65
C THR A 274 -8.85 -39.79 -39.25
N ARG A 275 -9.23 -40.75 -38.41
CA ARG A 275 -9.92 -41.98 -38.80
C ARG A 275 -10.93 -42.42 -37.75
N VAL A 276 -12.06 -42.92 -38.23
CA VAL A 276 -13.03 -43.69 -37.44
C VAL A 276 -13.25 -45.03 -38.15
N GLU A 277 -12.96 -46.13 -37.46
CA GLU A 277 -13.04 -47.52 -37.92
C GLU A 277 -13.92 -48.32 -36.94
N LEU A 278 -15.20 -48.40 -37.26
CA LEU A 278 -16.22 -49.08 -36.49
C LEU A 278 -16.90 -50.19 -37.30
N ARG A 279 -16.28 -50.61 -38.42
CA ARG A 279 -16.85 -51.64 -39.29
C ARG A 279 -17.03 -52.94 -38.52
N GLY A 280 -18.24 -53.47 -38.59
CA GLY A 280 -18.59 -54.72 -37.92
C GLY A 280 -18.79 -54.57 -36.40
N ASN A 281 -18.88 -53.34 -35.88
CA ASN A 281 -19.11 -53.08 -34.46
C ASN A 281 -20.60 -53.06 -34.05
N ALA A 282 -21.46 -53.71 -34.85
CA ALA A 282 -22.91 -53.75 -34.63
C ALA A 282 -23.61 -52.37 -34.55
N LEU A 283 -23.13 -51.40 -35.33
CA LEU A 283 -23.76 -50.07 -35.43
C LEU A 283 -25.23 -50.19 -35.88
N ASN A 284 -26.14 -49.56 -35.14
CA ASN A 284 -27.56 -49.57 -35.45
C ASN A 284 -28.15 -48.15 -35.32
N GLY A 285 -28.67 -47.61 -36.43
CA GLY A 285 -29.22 -46.25 -36.46
C GLY A 285 -28.74 -45.49 -37.68
N VAL A 286 -28.52 -44.19 -37.53
CA VAL A 286 -28.12 -43.29 -38.62
C VAL A 286 -26.83 -42.57 -38.30
N ILE A 287 -26.03 -42.32 -39.33
CA ILE A 287 -24.82 -41.53 -39.20
C ILE A 287 -25.24 -40.06 -39.01
N PRO A 288 -24.85 -39.39 -37.91
CA PRO A 288 -25.17 -37.99 -37.70
C PRO A 288 -24.50 -37.11 -38.77
N PRO A 289 -25.19 -36.08 -39.29
CA PRO A 289 -24.58 -35.14 -40.23
C PRO A 289 -23.37 -34.41 -39.64
N GLU A 290 -23.29 -34.28 -38.30
CA GLU A 290 -22.19 -33.68 -37.55
C GLU A 290 -20.85 -34.38 -37.82
N VAL A 291 -20.84 -35.66 -38.21
CA VAL A 291 -19.62 -36.38 -38.60
C VAL A 291 -18.90 -35.67 -39.76
N GLY A 292 -19.64 -34.97 -40.62
CA GLY A 292 -19.07 -34.15 -41.69
C GLY A 292 -18.29 -32.91 -41.21
N SER A 293 -18.35 -32.56 -39.93
CA SER A 293 -17.61 -31.43 -39.34
C SER A 293 -16.22 -31.79 -38.80
N LEU A 294 -15.86 -33.09 -38.80
CA LEU A 294 -14.52 -33.55 -38.43
C LEU A 294 -13.49 -33.10 -39.48
N ALA A 295 -12.86 -31.96 -39.23
CA ALA A 295 -12.04 -31.24 -40.21
C ALA A 295 -10.85 -32.04 -40.76
N ASN A 296 -10.28 -32.94 -39.95
CA ASN A 296 -9.09 -33.72 -40.31
C ASN A 296 -9.42 -35.18 -40.69
N LEU A 297 -10.70 -35.54 -40.77
CA LEU A 297 -11.12 -36.90 -41.06
C LEU A 297 -10.77 -37.27 -42.51
N THR A 298 -9.95 -38.30 -42.66
CA THR A 298 -9.53 -38.81 -43.99
C THR A 298 -10.17 -40.15 -44.32
N ARG A 299 -10.61 -40.90 -43.30
CA ARG A 299 -11.19 -42.23 -43.45
C ARG A 299 -12.31 -42.43 -42.44
N LEU A 300 -13.45 -42.85 -42.95
CA LEU A 300 -14.61 -43.22 -42.15
C LEU A 300 -15.09 -44.58 -42.63
N ASN A 301 -15.04 -45.57 -41.75
CA ASN A 301 -15.48 -46.93 -42.01
C ASN A 301 -16.39 -47.37 -40.88
N MET A 302 -17.62 -47.76 -41.23
CA MET A 302 -18.73 -48.00 -40.30
C MET A 302 -19.51 -49.24 -40.76
#